data_AF-A0A1R2D2X5-F1
#
_entry.id   AF-A0A1R2D2X5-F1
#
_cell.length_a   1.000
_cell.length_b   1.000
_cell.length_c   1.000
_cell.angle_alpha   90.00
_cell.angle_beta   90.00
_cell.angle_gamma   90.00
#
_symmetry.space_group_name_H-M   'P 1'
#
loop_
_entity.id
_entity.type
_entity.pdbx_description
1 polymer ?
#
loop_
_entity_poly.entity_id
_entity_poly.type
_entity_poly.pdbx_seq_one_letter_code
_entity_poly.pdbx_strand_id
1 'polypeptide(L)'
;MEEKLRGFYEAWVSLIGKLSSFYKIEEECGIVSKTSFELAKYTDQITEQLEKIQDERDVLQKDYRELVRMKDEYMERKERFQKATIDKVKMLQKEITLLLEEKEKIQLYCTEIEKKLSEASEELRLMRTRSKKSKVLRNESQEKFCAMCFQVYNEQENFNWSCKTHKSKLCNDRYWCCNGIGKDAPGCLLSKHITNEELLEQEEKGEIIKYCIGCKEVGHSINTCPKDPNIQTNVIPHEEIQRLKTISVFKKKQINLGSELQDRAFEMVNMRIQGSDFSKFKDTDDEAEELEGIYFRDLVDLKEEMDFSQFNLRSFCKSSVDKKDETKVFRRDAEAKPTFKVLKRRVDLKTASKSPSLNYKSLD
;
A
#
# COMPACT_ATOMS: atom_id res chain seq x y z
N MET A 1 119.79 -23.85 -63.62
CA MET A 1 118.91 -24.77 -62.85
C MET A 1 118.20 -24.04 -61.71
N GLU A 2 118.91 -23.17 -61.00
CA GLU A 2 118.42 -22.38 -59.87
C GLU A 2 117.18 -21.50 -60.18
N GLU A 3 117.14 -20.82 -61.33
CA GLU A 3 115.97 -20.02 -61.74
C GLU A 3 114.69 -20.83 -61.97
N LYS A 4 114.81 -22.04 -62.52
CA LYS A 4 113.66 -22.92 -62.75
C LYS A 4 113.08 -23.45 -61.44
N LEU A 5 113.95 -23.71 -60.46
CA LEU A 5 113.54 -24.12 -59.11
C LEU A 5 112.87 -22.96 -58.37
N ARG A 6 113.41 -21.74 -58.46
CA ARG A 6 112.77 -20.54 -57.88
C ARG A 6 111.36 -20.31 -58.41
N GLY A 7 111.16 -20.36 -59.73
CA GLY A 7 109.83 -20.23 -60.32
C GLY A 7 108.85 -21.34 -59.89
N PHE A 8 109.34 -22.56 -59.69
CA PHE A 8 108.54 -23.66 -59.14
C PHE A 8 108.13 -23.39 -57.68
N TYR A 9 109.05 -22.94 -56.83
CA TYR A 9 108.75 -22.60 -55.43
C TYR A 9 107.78 -21.42 -55.32
N GLU A 10 107.93 -20.37 -56.14
CA GLU A 10 107.00 -19.24 -56.18
C GLU A 10 105.59 -19.68 -56.63
N ALA A 11 105.50 -20.54 -57.65
CA ALA A 11 104.25 -21.12 -58.09
C ALA A 11 103.61 -22.02 -57.02
N TRP A 12 104.41 -22.81 -56.31
CA TRP A 12 103.97 -23.68 -55.22
C TRP A 12 103.45 -22.89 -54.01
N VAL A 13 104.17 -21.86 -53.57
CA VAL A 13 103.74 -20.95 -52.49
C VAL A 13 102.46 -20.20 -52.88
N SER A 14 102.36 -19.74 -54.13
CA SER A 14 101.13 -19.13 -54.66
C SER A 14 99.96 -20.11 -54.66
N LEU A 15 100.19 -21.37 -55.04
CA LEU A 15 99.16 -22.41 -55.03
C LEU A 15 98.69 -22.72 -53.61
N ILE A 16 99.61 -22.85 -52.64
CA ILE A 16 99.27 -23.05 -51.22
C ILE A 16 98.49 -21.85 -50.68
N GLY A 17 98.90 -20.63 -51.00
CA GLY A 17 98.20 -19.41 -50.60
C GLY A 17 96.77 -19.36 -51.15
N LYS A 18 96.59 -19.72 -52.43
CA LYS A 18 95.26 -19.87 -53.05
C LYS A 18 94.42 -20.95 -52.38
N LEU A 19 94.99 -22.12 -52.10
CA LEU A 19 94.28 -23.21 -51.43
C LEU A 19 93.82 -22.81 -50.02
N SER A 20 94.67 -22.13 -49.26
CA SER A 20 94.31 -21.56 -47.95
C SER A 20 93.15 -20.56 -48.06
N SER A 21 93.19 -19.68 -49.08
CA SER A 21 92.08 -18.75 -49.32
C SER A 21 90.78 -19.46 -49.72
N PHE A 22 90.85 -20.57 -50.48
CA PHE A 22 89.68 -21.37 -50.84
C PHE A 22 89.03 -22.00 -49.61
N TYR A 23 89.82 -22.62 -48.71
CA TYR A 23 89.30 -23.21 -47.47
C TYR A 23 88.64 -22.16 -46.57
N LYS A 24 89.22 -20.96 -46.46
CA LYS A 24 88.61 -19.87 -45.71
C LYS A 24 87.29 -19.42 -46.33
N ILE A 25 87.22 -19.28 -47.66
CA ILE A 25 85.97 -18.93 -48.34
C ILE A 25 84.90 -20.01 -48.10
N GLU A 26 85.28 -21.29 -48.17
CA GLU A 26 84.37 -22.41 -47.89
C GLU A 26 83.81 -22.37 -46.45
N GLU A 27 84.68 -22.12 -45.46
CA GLU A 27 84.28 -21.97 -44.06
C GLU A 27 83.30 -20.80 -43.86
N GLU A 28 83.63 -19.62 -44.40
CA GLU A 28 82.78 -18.44 -44.32
C GLU A 28 81.44 -18.66 -45.04
N CYS A 29 81.44 -19.31 -46.22
CA CYS A 29 80.21 -19.72 -46.90
C CYS A 29 79.37 -20.67 -46.05
N GLY A 30 80.00 -21.59 -45.31
CA GLY A 30 79.33 -22.46 -44.36
C GLY A 30 78.67 -21.71 -43.20
N ILE A 31 79.35 -20.70 -42.65
CA ILE A 31 78.80 -19.82 -41.60
C ILE A 31 77.62 -19.01 -42.15
N VAL A 32 77.77 -18.40 -43.32
CA VAL A 32 76.70 -17.63 -43.97
C VAL A 32 75.49 -18.51 -44.28
N SER A 33 75.70 -19.75 -44.75
CA SER A 33 74.60 -20.68 -45.02
C SER A 33 73.84 -21.06 -43.74
N LYS A 34 74.55 -21.37 -42.65
CA LYS A 34 73.93 -21.70 -41.35
C LYS A 34 73.12 -20.53 -40.79
N THR A 35 73.72 -19.34 -40.77
CA THR A 35 73.05 -18.12 -40.28
C THR A 35 71.85 -17.75 -41.14
N SER A 36 71.95 -17.88 -42.47
CA SER A 36 70.83 -17.66 -43.39
C SER A 36 69.68 -18.66 -43.14
N PHE A 37 69.99 -19.92 -42.83
CA PHE A 37 68.98 -20.93 -42.50
C PHE A 37 68.27 -20.62 -41.16
N GLU A 38 69.02 -20.24 -40.13
CA GLU A 38 68.46 -19.84 -38.84
C GLU A 38 67.57 -18.59 -38.95
N LEU A 39 68.00 -17.60 -39.74
CA LEU A 39 67.21 -16.39 -40.03
C LEU A 39 65.91 -16.71 -40.79
N ALA A 40 65.95 -17.64 -41.76
CA ALA A 40 64.75 -18.09 -42.46
C ALA A 40 63.77 -18.75 -41.48
N LYS A 41 64.24 -19.65 -40.62
CA LYS A 41 63.42 -20.28 -39.58
C LYS A 41 62.78 -19.26 -38.63
N TYR A 42 63.53 -18.25 -38.21
CA TYR A 42 63.01 -17.18 -37.34
C TYR A 42 61.96 -16.33 -38.08
N THR A 43 62.16 -16.07 -39.38
CA THR A 43 61.21 -15.35 -40.23
C THR A 43 59.91 -16.13 -40.41
N ASP A 44 59.98 -17.45 -40.59
CA ASP A 44 58.79 -18.32 -40.65
C ASP A 44 58.00 -18.28 -39.33
N GLN A 45 58.69 -18.33 -38.19
CA GLN A 45 58.06 -18.22 -36.87
C GLN A 45 57.37 -16.88 -36.65
N ILE A 46 57.98 -15.78 -37.06
CA ILE A 46 57.37 -14.45 -37.00
C ILE A 46 56.13 -14.39 -37.91
N THR A 47 56.22 -14.94 -39.12
CA THR A 47 55.10 -14.99 -40.06
C THR A 47 53.91 -15.73 -39.46
N GLU A 48 54.14 -16.91 -38.86
CA GLU A 48 53.07 -17.68 -38.18
C GLU A 48 52.45 -16.91 -37.01
N GLN A 49 53.25 -16.18 -36.23
CA GLN A 49 52.73 -15.35 -35.14
C GLN A 49 51.93 -14.15 -35.65
N LEU A 50 52.37 -13.52 -36.74
CA LEU A 50 51.63 -12.42 -37.37
C LEU A 50 50.29 -12.87 -37.93
N GLU A 51 50.22 -14.06 -38.53
CA GLU A 51 48.95 -14.66 -38.99
C GLU A 51 47.99 -14.89 -37.81
N LYS A 52 48.46 -15.45 -36.69
CA LYS A 52 47.63 -15.64 -35.48
C LYS A 52 47.10 -14.32 -34.93
N ILE A 53 47.96 -13.29 -34.83
CA ILE A 53 47.55 -11.96 -34.37
C ILE A 53 46.53 -11.34 -35.33
N GLN A 54 46.70 -11.56 -36.64
CA GLN A 54 45.76 -11.08 -37.65
C GLN A 54 44.38 -11.73 -37.52
N ASP A 55 44.33 -13.05 -37.31
CA ASP A 55 43.07 -13.78 -37.11
C ASP A 55 42.37 -13.32 -35.82
N GLU A 56 43.11 -13.17 -34.72
CA GLU A 56 42.57 -12.65 -33.45
C GLU A 56 42.00 -11.23 -33.61
N ARG A 57 42.71 -10.35 -34.33
CA ARG A 57 42.22 -9.00 -34.65
C ARG A 57 40.91 -9.05 -35.43
N ASP A 58 40.81 -9.93 -36.42
CA ASP A 58 39.63 -10.01 -37.29
C ASP A 58 38.41 -10.56 -36.53
N VAL A 59 38.62 -11.51 -35.62
CA VAL A 59 37.59 -11.98 -34.67
C VAL A 59 37.13 -10.84 -33.76
N LEU A 60 38.06 -10.13 -33.10
CA LEU A 60 37.72 -9.00 -32.23
C LEU A 60 36.98 -7.88 -32.99
N GLN A 61 37.35 -7.63 -34.25
CA GLN A 61 36.66 -6.65 -35.09
C GLN A 61 35.24 -7.10 -35.47
N LYS A 62 35.01 -8.39 -35.65
CA LYS A 62 33.66 -8.95 -35.85
C LYS A 62 32.83 -8.79 -34.57
N ASP A 63 33.37 -9.15 -33.42
CA ASP A 63 32.68 -9.05 -32.12
C ASP A 63 32.34 -7.60 -31.79
N TYR A 64 33.27 -6.67 -32.04
CA TYR A 64 33.02 -5.23 -31.88
C TYR A 64 31.83 -4.76 -32.72
N ARG A 65 31.72 -5.19 -33.98
CA ARG A 65 30.58 -4.84 -34.84
C ARG A 65 29.27 -5.41 -34.33
N GLU A 66 29.28 -6.63 -33.80
CA GLU A 66 28.11 -7.25 -33.20
C GLU A 66 27.66 -6.54 -31.91
N LEU A 67 28.61 -6.16 -31.04
CA LEU A 67 28.34 -5.36 -29.85
C LEU A 67 27.72 -4.01 -30.19
N VAL A 68 28.21 -3.33 -31.24
CA VAL A 68 27.62 -2.07 -31.73
C VAL A 68 26.18 -2.29 -32.18
N ARG A 69 25.91 -3.34 -32.97
CA ARG A 69 24.55 -3.68 -33.40
C ARG A 69 23.62 -3.93 -32.21
N MET A 70 24.05 -4.75 -31.24
CA MET A 70 23.25 -5.05 -30.04
C MET A 70 22.97 -3.80 -29.20
N LYS A 71 23.96 -2.90 -29.09
CA LYS A 71 23.78 -1.60 -28.42
C LYS A 71 22.70 -0.77 -29.12
N ASP A 72 22.74 -0.68 -30.45
CA ASP A 72 21.76 0.10 -31.22
C ASP A 72 20.35 -0.47 -31.07
N GLU A 73 20.19 -1.80 -31.17
CA GLU A 73 18.91 -2.47 -30.92
C GLU A 73 18.37 -2.20 -29.50
N TYR A 74 19.24 -2.24 -28.49
CA TYR A 74 18.87 -1.93 -27.11
C TYR A 74 18.41 -0.48 -26.96
N MET A 75 19.09 0.47 -27.61
CA MET A 75 18.71 1.88 -27.61
C MET A 75 17.34 2.08 -28.27
N GLU A 76 17.06 1.45 -29.40
CA GLU A 76 15.74 1.50 -30.04
C GLU A 76 14.63 0.90 -29.17
N ARG A 77 14.89 -0.22 -28.48
CA ARG A 77 13.94 -0.82 -27.53
C ARG A 77 13.66 0.12 -26.36
N LYS A 78 14.70 0.74 -25.82
CA LYS A 78 14.60 1.73 -24.74
C LYS A 78 13.75 2.93 -25.17
N GLU A 79 13.99 3.48 -26.35
CA GLU A 79 13.22 4.62 -26.88
C GLU A 79 11.75 4.27 -27.09
N ARG A 80 11.46 3.08 -27.65
CA ARG A 80 10.07 2.59 -27.78
C ARG A 80 9.37 2.46 -26.43
N PHE A 81 10.05 1.89 -25.44
CA PHE A 81 9.50 1.75 -24.09
C PHE A 81 9.26 3.11 -23.42
N GLN A 82 10.20 4.04 -23.54
CA GLN A 82 10.06 5.40 -23.03
C GLN A 82 8.88 6.13 -23.68
N LYS A 83 8.73 6.03 -25.00
CA LYS A 83 7.59 6.60 -25.72
C LYS A 83 6.26 6.01 -25.25
N ALA A 84 6.16 4.68 -25.14
CA ALA A 84 4.95 4.01 -24.65
C ALA A 84 4.58 4.44 -23.22
N THR A 85 5.58 4.60 -22.35
CA THR A 85 5.37 5.06 -20.97
C THR A 85 4.88 6.52 -20.94
N ILE A 86 5.48 7.41 -21.74
CA ILE A 86 5.05 8.81 -21.86
C ILE A 86 3.61 8.88 -22.37
N ASP A 87 3.25 8.10 -23.38
CA ASP A 87 1.90 8.07 -23.94
C ASP A 87 0.88 7.54 -22.93
N LYS A 88 1.24 6.50 -22.16
CA LYS A 88 0.38 5.98 -21.08
C LYS A 88 0.18 7.00 -19.97
N VAL A 89 1.23 7.73 -19.57
CA VAL A 89 1.12 8.82 -18.58
C VAL A 89 0.18 9.92 -19.09
N LYS A 90 0.28 10.33 -20.37
CA LYS A 90 -0.64 11.30 -20.96
C LYS A 90 -2.08 10.81 -20.99
N MET A 91 -2.32 9.53 -21.26
CA MET A 91 -3.66 8.95 -21.21
C MET A 91 -4.25 9.00 -19.80
N LEU A 92 -3.48 8.56 -18.79
CA LEU A 92 -3.92 8.58 -17.39
C LEU A 92 -4.15 10.01 -16.89
N GLN A 93 -3.33 10.97 -17.30
CA GLN A 93 -3.54 12.39 -16.99
C GLN A 93 -4.87 12.90 -17.53
N LYS A 94 -5.23 12.55 -18.78
CA LYS A 94 -6.53 12.92 -19.36
C LYS A 94 -7.70 12.28 -18.60
N GLU A 95 -7.57 11.01 -18.24
CA GLU A 95 -8.59 10.29 -17.46
C GLU A 95 -8.80 10.92 -16.08
N ILE A 96 -7.71 11.29 -15.38
CA ILE A 96 -7.78 12.02 -14.11
C ILE A 96 -8.52 13.36 -14.29
N THR A 97 -8.22 14.12 -15.33
CA THR A 97 -8.91 15.39 -15.60
C THR A 97 -10.41 15.19 -15.80
N LEU A 98 -10.82 14.19 -16.59
CA LEU A 98 -12.24 13.88 -16.82
C LEU A 98 -12.96 13.47 -15.52
N LEU A 99 -12.32 12.63 -14.70
CA LEU A 99 -12.90 12.21 -13.42
C LEU A 99 -13.02 13.38 -12.43
N LEU A 100 -12.10 14.34 -12.46
CA LEU A 100 -12.19 15.56 -11.64
C LEU A 100 -13.36 16.45 -12.08
N GLU A 101 -13.57 16.62 -13.38
CA GLU A 101 -14.73 17.36 -13.91
C GLU A 101 -16.05 16.67 -13.56
N GLU A 102 -16.11 15.34 -13.64
CA GLU A 102 -17.29 14.56 -13.25
C GLU A 102 -17.56 14.68 -11.74
N LYS A 103 -16.53 14.57 -10.91
CA LYS A 103 -16.63 14.78 -9.47
C LYS A 103 -17.21 16.17 -9.15
N GLU A 104 -16.75 17.22 -9.84
CA GLU A 104 -17.26 18.57 -9.64
C GLU A 104 -18.75 18.68 -10.00
N LYS A 105 -19.18 18.07 -11.11
CA LYS A 105 -20.60 18.01 -11.50
C LYS A 105 -21.46 17.30 -10.44
N ILE A 106 -20.98 16.17 -9.92
CA ILE A 106 -21.68 15.42 -8.86
C ILE A 106 -21.75 16.27 -7.58
N GLN A 107 -20.67 16.96 -7.22
CA GLN A 107 -20.64 17.82 -6.05
C GLN A 107 -21.64 18.98 -6.16
N LEU A 108 -21.76 19.61 -7.33
CA LEU A 108 -22.78 20.63 -7.58
C LEU A 108 -24.19 20.05 -7.46
N TYR A 109 -24.43 18.86 -8.00
CA TYR A 109 -25.73 18.19 -7.88
C TYR A 109 -26.09 17.83 -6.42
N CYS A 110 -25.12 17.34 -5.63
CA CYS A 110 -25.31 17.06 -4.21
C CYS A 110 -25.70 18.32 -3.43
N THR A 111 -25.00 19.44 -3.66
CA THR A 111 -25.32 20.71 -2.98
C THR A 111 -26.70 21.25 -3.38
N GLU A 112 -27.14 21.03 -4.63
CA GLU A 112 -28.50 21.35 -5.06
C GLU A 112 -29.56 20.50 -4.34
N ILE A 113 -29.33 19.18 -4.20
CA ILE A 113 -30.23 18.29 -3.46
C ILE A 113 -30.29 18.67 -1.98
N GLU A 114 -29.15 18.93 -1.35
CA GLU A 114 -29.07 19.35 0.05
C GLU A 114 -29.88 20.63 0.29
N LYS A 115 -29.79 21.60 -0.63
CA LYS A 115 -30.61 22.81 -0.59
C LYS A 115 -32.11 22.48 -0.65
N LYS A 116 -32.54 21.64 -1.60
CA LYS A 116 -33.95 21.21 -1.73
C LYS A 116 -34.44 20.47 -0.47
N LEU A 117 -33.60 19.63 0.11
CA LEU A 117 -33.90 18.91 1.35
C LEU A 117 -34.05 19.87 2.53
N SER A 118 -33.19 20.89 2.62
CA SER A 118 -33.27 21.94 3.64
C SER A 118 -34.57 22.75 3.50
N GLU A 119 -34.95 23.15 2.28
CA GLU A 119 -36.20 23.86 2.00
C GLU A 119 -37.42 23.01 2.39
N ALA A 120 -37.48 21.75 1.95
CA ALA A 120 -38.56 20.83 2.30
C ALA A 120 -38.65 20.56 3.81
N SER A 121 -37.51 20.45 4.50
CA SER A 121 -37.46 20.27 5.95
C SER A 121 -38.03 21.48 6.70
N GLU A 122 -37.75 22.68 6.22
CA GLU A 122 -38.29 23.92 6.77
C GLU A 122 -39.80 24.04 6.53
N GLU A 123 -40.28 23.69 5.34
CA GLU A 123 -41.71 23.62 5.04
C GLU A 123 -42.44 22.63 5.96
N LEU A 124 -41.88 21.43 6.17
CA LEU A 124 -42.44 20.45 7.11
C LEU A 124 -42.46 20.98 8.54
N ARG A 125 -41.42 21.70 8.97
CA ARG A 125 -41.37 22.36 10.29
C ARG A 125 -42.51 23.37 10.43
N LEU A 126 -42.70 24.23 9.43
CA LEU A 126 -43.79 25.21 9.40
C LEU A 126 -45.16 24.54 9.42
N MET A 127 -45.38 23.49 8.61
CA MET A 127 -46.65 22.75 8.58
C MET A 127 -46.95 22.04 9.89
N ARG A 128 -45.95 21.47 10.56
CA ARG A 128 -46.08 20.90 11.91
C ARG A 128 -46.48 21.97 12.92
N THR A 129 -45.86 23.16 12.88
CA THR A 129 -46.23 24.25 13.80
C THR A 129 -47.66 24.73 13.58
N ARG A 130 -48.11 24.86 12.32
CA ARG A 130 -49.49 25.22 11.97
C ARG A 130 -50.49 24.16 12.45
N SER A 131 -50.17 22.87 12.24
CA SER A 131 -51.01 21.76 12.68
C SER A 131 -51.14 21.72 14.21
N LYS A 132 -50.05 21.95 14.94
CA LYS A 132 -50.07 22.06 16.41
C LYS A 132 -50.96 23.21 16.88
N LYS A 133 -50.82 24.41 16.30
CA LYS A 133 -51.68 25.56 16.63
C LYS A 133 -53.16 25.26 16.36
N SER A 134 -53.48 24.61 15.25
CA SER A 134 -54.86 24.24 14.92
C SER A 134 -55.43 23.19 15.88
N LYS A 135 -54.63 22.20 16.33
CA LYS A 135 -55.05 21.23 17.35
C LYS A 135 -55.32 21.88 18.70
N VAL A 136 -54.44 22.78 19.16
CA VAL A 136 -54.63 23.50 20.45
C VAL A 136 -55.93 24.29 20.45
N LEU A 137 -56.19 25.06 19.38
CA LEU A 137 -57.44 25.84 19.24
C LEU A 137 -58.71 24.97 19.28
N ARG A 138 -58.65 23.73 18.76
CA ARG A 138 -59.79 22.80 18.80
C ARG A 138 -59.93 22.11 20.17
N ASN A 139 -58.82 21.80 20.83
CA ASN A 139 -58.84 21.06 22.11
C ASN A 139 -59.23 21.92 23.31
N GLU A 140 -59.02 23.25 23.29
CA GLU A 140 -59.31 24.14 24.44
C GLU A 140 -60.80 24.37 24.72
N SER A 141 -61.70 23.95 23.82
CA SER A 141 -63.15 24.19 23.89
C SER A 141 -64.01 22.92 23.82
N GLN A 142 -63.39 21.74 23.86
CA GLN A 142 -64.10 20.46 23.79
C GLN A 142 -64.15 19.76 25.14
N GLU A 143 -65.34 19.34 25.54
CA GLU A 143 -65.55 18.39 26.63
C GLU A 143 -64.92 17.04 26.24
N LYS A 144 -64.02 16.53 27.09
CA LYS A 144 -63.28 15.28 26.86
C LYS A 144 -63.71 14.23 27.87
N PHE A 145 -63.58 12.95 27.51
CA PHE A 145 -63.78 11.84 28.43
C PHE A 145 -62.43 11.32 28.94
N CYS A 146 -62.29 11.20 30.26
CA CYS A 146 -61.09 10.64 30.86
C CYS A 146 -61.04 9.12 30.65
N ALA A 147 -59.93 8.58 30.12
CA ALA A 147 -59.76 7.14 29.92
C ALA A 147 -59.65 6.34 31.23
N MET A 148 -59.29 7.01 32.34
CA MET A 148 -59.01 6.37 33.62
C MET A 148 -60.23 6.36 34.57
N CYS A 149 -60.96 7.48 34.67
CA CYS A 149 -62.14 7.59 35.53
C CYS A 149 -63.47 7.67 34.76
N PHE A 150 -63.43 7.73 33.43
CA PHE A 150 -64.60 7.83 32.54
C PHE A 150 -65.50 9.05 32.74
N GLN A 151 -65.05 10.05 33.51
CA GLN A 151 -65.78 11.31 33.67
C GLN A 151 -65.49 12.29 32.53
N VAL A 152 -66.50 13.08 32.19
CA VAL A 152 -66.36 14.23 31.30
C VAL A 152 -65.64 15.35 32.03
N TYR A 153 -64.64 15.94 31.40
CA TYR A 153 -63.88 17.04 31.96
C TYR A 153 -63.59 18.10 30.89
N ASN A 154 -63.44 19.34 31.33
CA ASN A 154 -62.93 20.43 30.51
C ASN A 154 -61.43 20.58 30.79
N GLU A 155 -60.62 20.74 29.75
CA GLU A 155 -59.17 20.91 29.90
C GLU A 155 -58.80 22.14 30.74
N GLN A 156 -59.64 23.19 30.72
CA GLN A 156 -59.44 24.41 31.53
C GLN A 156 -59.54 24.13 33.04
N GLU A 157 -60.25 23.06 33.43
CA GLU A 157 -60.47 22.63 34.82
C GLU A 157 -59.65 21.36 35.17
N ASN A 158 -58.79 20.91 34.26
CA ASN A 158 -58.00 19.69 34.40
C ASN A 158 -56.68 19.91 35.18
N PHE A 159 -56.78 19.98 36.50
CA PHE A 159 -55.65 20.12 37.40
C PHE A 159 -55.04 18.77 37.78
N ASN A 160 -53.83 18.79 38.38
CA ASN A 160 -53.12 17.57 38.83
C ASN A 160 -53.89 16.71 39.85
N TRP A 161 -55.00 17.21 40.39
CA TRP A 161 -55.84 16.54 41.37
C TRP A 161 -57.29 16.32 40.92
N SER A 162 -57.61 16.60 39.64
CA SER A 162 -58.98 16.51 39.12
C SER A 162 -59.42 15.05 38.94
N CYS A 163 -58.54 14.17 38.47
CA CYS A 163 -58.84 12.75 38.29
C CYS A 163 -58.47 11.95 39.54
N LYS A 164 -59.45 11.21 40.09
CA LYS A 164 -59.24 10.32 41.23
C LYS A 164 -59.44 8.88 40.79
N THR A 165 -58.40 8.06 40.86
CA THR A 165 -58.48 6.65 40.46
C THR A 165 -57.78 5.73 41.44
N HIS A 166 -58.09 4.44 41.36
CA HIS A 166 -57.38 3.39 42.09
C HIS A 166 -56.40 2.71 41.13
N LYS A 167 -55.16 2.52 41.56
CA LYS A 167 -54.14 1.82 40.75
C LYS A 167 -54.44 0.32 40.63
N SER A 168 -55.05 -0.28 41.64
CA SER A 168 -55.40 -1.69 41.68
C SER A 168 -56.86 -1.93 41.32
N LYS A 169 -57.17 -3.09 40.73
CA LYS A 169 -58.55 -3.56 40.57
C LYS A 169 -59.15 -3.93 41.93
N LEU A 170 -60.47 -3.75 42.07
CA LEU A 170 -61.21 -4.15 43.28
C LEU A 170 -61.10 -5.67 43.49
N CYS A 171 -60.68 -6.10 44.68
CA CYS A 171 -60.55 -7.50 45.07
C CYS A 171 -61.22 -7.71 46.44
N ASN A 172 -62.23 -8.57 46.53
CA ASN A 172 -62.97 -8.85 47.76
C ASN A 172 -63.50 -7.57 48.46
N ASP A 173 -64.16 -6.70 47.69
CA ASP A 173 -64.69 -5.40 48.14
C ASP A 173 -63.65 -4.41 48.70
N ARG A 174 -62.35 -4.64 48.49
CA ARG A 174 -61.29 -3.71 48.87
C ARG A 174 -60.30 -3.43 47.73
N TYR A 175 -59.85 -2.20 47.63
CA TYR A 175 -58.77 -1.81 46.72
C TYR A 175 -57.41 -2.00 47.39
N TRP A 176 -56.49 -2.74 46.75
CA TRP A 176 -55.15 -3.01 47.27
C TRP A 176 -54.25 -1.77 47.40
N CYS A 177 -54.46 -0.74 46.58
CA CYS A 177 -53.62 0.44 46.58
C CYS A 177 -53.80 1.35 47.81
N CYS A 178 -54.96 1.35 48.46
CA CYS A 178 -55.26 2.25 49.58
C CYS A 178 -56.19 1.68 50.65
N ASN A 179 -56.56 0.41 50.55
CA ASN A 179 -57.54 -0.27 51.42
C ASN A 179 -58.95 0.36 51.44
N GLY A 180 -59.32 1.16 50.44
CA GLY A 180 -60.68 1.66 50.29
C GLY A 180 -61.68 0.50 50.14
N ILE A 181 -62.81 0.57 50.85
CA ILE A 181 -63.83 -0.49 50.90
C ILE A 181 -65.04 -0.08 50.05
N GLY A 182 -65.52 -1.01 49.22
CA GLY A 182 -66.68 -0.81 48.35
C GLY A 182 -66.30 -0.31 46.95
N LYS A 183 -67.19 -0.56 45.98
CA LYS A 183 -67.03 -0.15 44.59
C LYS A 183 -66.93 1.37 44.42
N ASP A 184 -67.63 2.11 45.28
CA ASP A 184 -67.76 3.58 45.22
C ASP A 184 -66.71 4.34 46.06
N ALA A 185 -65.69 3.64 46.60
CA ALA A 185 -64.63 4.30 47.37
C ALA A 185 -63.87 5.31 46.48
N PRO A 186 -63.62 6.55 46.96
CA PRO A 186 -62.91 7.56 46.17
C PRO A 186 -61.51 7.09 45.81
N GLY A 187 -61.09 7.33 44.57
CA GLY A 187 -59.74 7.01 44.09
C GLY A 187 -58.64 7.61 44.96
N CYS A 188 -57.62 6.82 45.27
CA CYS A 188 -56.48 7.27 46.10
C CYS A 188 -55.36 7.94 45.31
N LEU A 189 -55.30 7.71 44.00
CA LEU A 189 -54.33 8.34 43.10
C LEU A 189 -54.97 9.58 42.50
N LEU A 190 -54.35 10.73 42.77
CA LEU A 190 -54.71 12.01 42.20
C LEU A 190 -53.83 12.27 40.98
N SER A 191 -54.44 12.50 39.83
CA SER A 191 -53.75 12.87 38.60
C SER A 191 -54.57 13.87 37.80
N LYS A 192 -54.00 14.38 36.70
CA LYS A 192 -54.81 14.98 35.63
C LYS A 192 -55.70 13.91 34.99
N HIS A 193 -56.85 14.32 34.48
CA HIS A 193 -57.57 13.50 33.51
C HIS A 193 -56.73 13.38 32.24
N ILE A 194 -56.69 12.17 31.71
CA ILE A 194 -55.93 11.82 30.50
C ILE A 194 -56.93 11.25 29.51
N THR A 195 -56.87 11.69 28.25
CA THR A 195 -57.65 11.11 27.15
C THR A 195 -57.06 9.79 26.70
N ASN A 196 -57.85 8.98 25.97
CA ASN A 196 -57.35 7.72 25.40
C ASN A 196 -56.18 7.97 24.41
N GLU A 197 -56.20 9.09 23.69
CA GLU A 197 -55.13 9.49 22.76
C GLU A 197 -53.82 9.85 23.49
N GLU A 198 -53.91 10.60 24.60
CA GLU A 198 -52.74 10.97 25.41
C GLU A 198 -52.12 9.78 26.15
N LEU A 199 -52.94 8.79 26.52
CA LEU A 199 -52.46 7.53 27.11
C LEU A 199 -51.55 6.78 26.11
N LEU A 200 -51.97 6.70 24.85
CA LEU A 200 -51.21 6.08 23.76
C LEU A 200 -49.93 6.87 23.42
N GLU A 201 -49.98 8.21 23.43
CA GLU A 201 -48.78 9.03 23.22
C GLU A 201 -47.73 8.89 24.34
N GLN A 202 -48.15 8.65 25.59
CA GLN A 202 -47.22 8.37 26.70
C GLN A 202 -46.54 7.00 26.57
N GLU A 203 -47.25 6.01 26.03
CA GLU A 203 -46.67 4.70 25.70
C GLU A 203 -45.62 4.82 24.57
N GLU A 204 -45.86 5.65 23.54
CA GLU A 204 -44.91 5.90 22.46
C GLU A 204 -43.64 6.67 22.90
N LYS A 205 -43.76 7.58 23.88
CA LYS A 205 -42.62 8.40 24.35
C LYS A 205 -41.58 7.64 25.17
N GLY A 206 -41.81 6.35 25.47
CA GLY A 206 -40.73 5.42 25.79
C GLY A 206 -39.97 5.70 27.10
N GLU A 207 -40.66 6.17 28.15
CA GLU A 207 -40.13 6.18 29.53
C GLU A 207 -39.99 4.76 30.13
N ILE A 208 -40.19 3.72 29.32
CA ILE A 208 -39.85 2.33 29.63
C ILE A 208 -38.33 2.20 29.57
N ILE A 209 -37.70 1.84 30.69
CA ILE A 209 -36.29 1.47 30.81
C ILE A 209 -35.93 0.51 29.66
N LYS A 210 -35.21 1.02 28.65
CA LYS A 210 -34.83 0.23 27.48
C LYS A 210 -33.72 -0.74 27.88
N TYR A 211 -34.04 -2.03 27.82
CA TYR A 211 -33.06 -3.11 27.92
C TYR A 211 -32.41 -3.30 26.55
N CYS A 212 -31.09 -3.47 26.51
CA CYS A 212 -30.41 -3.85 25.29
C CYS A 212 -30.81 -5.27 24.89
N ILE A 213 -31.32 -5.47 23.68
CA ILE A 213 -31.74 -6.81 23.20
C ILE A 213 -30.53 -7.77 23.09
N GLY A 214 -29.35 -7.24 22.78
CA GLY A 214 -28.12 -8.03 22.60
C GLY A 214 -27.52 -8.55 23.91
N CYS A 215 -27.31 -7.68 24.90
CA CYS A 215 -26.66 -8.05 26.16
C CYS A 215 -27.59 -8.10 27.39
N LYS A 216 -28.85 -7.69 27.25
CA LYS A 216 -29.86 -7.60 28.32
C LYS A 216 -29.54 -6.63 29.47
N GLU A 217 -28.52 -5.79 29.32
CA GLU A 217 -28.21 -4.75 30.30
C GLU A 217 -29.06 -3.50 30.07
N VAL A 218 -29.33 -2.77 31.14
CA VAL A 218 -30.08 -1.51 31.11
C VAL A 218 -29.15 -0.34 30.75
N GLY A 219 -29.71 0.68 30.10
CA GLY A 219 -29.02 1.97 29.91
C GLY A 219 -28.36 2.19 28.54
N HIS A 220 -28.52 1.26 27.58
CA HIS A 220 -28.08 1.47 26.20
C HIS A 220 -28.98 0.76 25.19
N SER A 221 -28.93 1.20 23.93
CA SER A 221 -29.67 0.58 22.82
C SER A 221 -28.82 -0.49 22.14
N ILE A 222 -29.43 -1.36 21.32
CA ILE A 222 -28.68 -2.37 20.56
C ILE A 222 -27.59 -1.75 19.68
N ASN A 223 -27.87 -0.58 19.08
CA ASN A 223 -26.93 0.13 18.20
C ASN A 223 -25.73 0.74 18.94
N THR A 224 -25.81 0.85 20.27
CA THR A 224 -24.75 1.41 21.13
C THR A 224 -24.27 0.38 22.15
N CYS A 225 -24.46 -0.90 21.87
CA CYS A 225 -24.09 -1.96 22.79
C CYS A 225 -22.56 -2.14 22.84
N PRO A 226 -21.92 -2.01 24.01
CA PRO A 226 -20.48 -2.20 24.15
C PRO A 226 -20.06 -3.66 23.95
N LYS A 227 -21.02 -4.60 24.00
CA LYS A 227 -20.79 -6.05 23.83
C LYS A 227 -21.19 -6.58 22.45
N ASP A 228 -21.65 -5.72 21.53
CA ASP A 228 -22.02 -6.15 20.16
C ASP A 228 -20.76 -6.49 19.35
N PRO A 229 -20.60 -7.73 18.83
CA PRO A 229 -19.45 -8.10 18.01
C PRO A 229 -19.42 -7.45 16.62
N ASN A 230 -20.49 -6.79 16.17
CA ASN A 230 -20.55 -6.17 14.85
C ASN A 230 -19.97 -4.75 14.85
N ILE A 231 -19.49 -4.31 13.67
CA ILE A 231 -18.98 -2.95 13.44
C ILE A 231 -20.12 -1.94 13.47
N GLN A 232 -20.00 -0.92 14.31
CA GLN A 232 -20.94 0.21 14.36
C GLN A 232 -20.65 1.20 13.23
N THR A 233 -21.68 1.56 12.46
CA THR A 233 -21.56 2.40 11.26
C THR A 233 -21.33 3.89 11.53
N ASN A 234 -21.57 4.37 12.75
CA ASN A 234 -21.50 5.79 13.11
C ASN A 234 -20.35 6.13 14.09
N VAL A 235 -19.30 5.31 14.14
CA VAL A 235 -18.17 5.47 15.08
C VAL A 235 -16.86 5.64 14.31
N ILE A 236 -15.92 6.39 14.89
CA ILE A 236 -14.58 6.59 14.34
C ILE A 236 -13.89 5.21 14.23
N PRO A 237 -13.37 4.83 13.05
CA PRO A 237 -12.84 3.49 12.80
C PRO A 237 -11.79 3.02 13.83
N HIS A 238 -10.96 3.93 14.32
CA HIS A 238 -9.89 3.61 15.27
C HIS A 238 -10.42 3.21 16.66
N GLU A 239 -11.41 3.93 17.19
CA GLU A 239 -12.05 3.60 18.47
C GLU A 239 -12.83 2.28 18.38
N GLU A 240 -13.46 2.04 17.23
CA GLU A 240 -14.21 0.81 16.99
C GLU A 240 -13.31 -0.42 16.91
N ILE A 241 -12.13 -0.30 16.29
CA ILE A 241 -11.12 -1.37 16.29
C ILE A 241 -10.66 -1.68 17.72
N GLN A 242 -10.50 -0.69 18.59
CA GLN A 242 -10.13 -0.92 20.00
C GLN A 242 -11.25 -1.63 20.77
N ARG A 243 -12.51 -1.27 20.54
CA ARG A 243 -13.68 -1.94 21.13
C ARG A 243 -13.77 -3.42 20.70
N LEU A 244 -13.55 -3.70 19.43
CA LEU A 244 -13.55 -5.08 18.93
C LEU A 244 -12.38 -5.90 19.49
N LYS A 245 -11.21 -5.28 19.68
CA LYS A 245 -10.06 -5.93 20.34
C LYS A 245 -10.40 -6.33 21.78
N THR A 246 -11.00 -5.44 22.57
CA THR A 246 -11.37 -5.78 23.96
C THR A 246 -12.40 -6.91 24.00
N ILE A 247 -13.43 -6.88 23.15
CA ILE A 247 -14.41 -7.99 23.03
C ILE A 247 -13.71 -9.31 22.67
N SER A 248 -12.76 -9.30 21.73
CA SER A 248 -12.05 -10.50 21.31
C SER A 248 -11.22 -11.13 22.44
N VAL A 249 -10.58 -10.31 23.28
CA VAL A 249 -9.81 -10.78 24.44
C VAL A 249 -10.72 -11.40 25.49
N PHE A 250 -11.88 -10.79 25.75
CA PHE A 250 -12.87 -11.36 26.68
C PHE A 250 -13.44 -12.69 26.16
N LYS A 251 -13.73 -12.82 24.86
CA LYS A 251 -14.16 -14.09 24.28
C LYS A 251 -13.07 -15.17 24.36
N LYS A 252 -11.81 -14.84 24.06
CA LYS A 252 -10.68 -15.77 24.19
C LYS A 252 -10.49 -16.25 25.63
N LYS A 253 -10.63 -15.36 26.62
CA LYS A 253 -10.57 -15.74 28.03
C LYS A 253 -11.71 -16.69 28.43
N GLN A 254 -12.94 -16.47 27.93
CA GLN A 254 -14.04 -17.39 28.20
C GLN A 254 -13.88 -18.76 27.52
N ILE A 255 -13.36 -18.79 26.29
CA ILE A 255 -13.10 -20.04 25.56
C ILE A 255 -11.99 -20.84 26.26
N ASN A 256 -10.90 -20.19 26.68
CA ASN A 256 -9.82 -20.87 27.40
C ASN A 256 -10.28 -21.43 28.75
N LEU A 257 -11.14 -20.70 29.49
CA LEU A 257 -11.72 -21.22 30.73
C LEU A 257 -12.62 -22.45 30.48
N GLY A 258 -13.31 -22.49 29.35
CA GLY A 258 -14.11 -23.63 28.90
C GLY A 258 -13.25 -24.83 28.49
N SER A 259 -12.14 -24.59 27.78
CA SER A 259 -11.15 -25.62 27.40
C SER A 259 -10.52 -26.25 28.63
N GLU A 260 -10.02 -25.46 29.58
CA GLU A 260 -9.41 -25.99 30.81
C GLU A 260 -10.37 -26.84 31.65
N LEU A 261 -11.66 -26.50 31.63
CA LEU A 261 -12.72 -27.29 32.28
C LEU A 261 -13.03 -28.59 31.50
N GLN A 262 -13.01 -28.55 30.17
CA GLN A 262 -13.15 -29.72 29.31
C GLN A 262 -11.96 -30.66 29.44
N ASP A 263 -10.74 -30.13 29.47
CA ASP A 263 -9.50 -30.89 29.61
C ASP A 263 -9.43 -31.58 30.98
N ARG A 264 -9.83 -30.88 32.05
CA ARG A 264 -9.99 -31.51 33.39
C ARG A 264 -11.08 -32.58 33.42
N ALA A 265 -12.19 -32.38 32.71
CA ALA A 265 -13.23 -33.40 32.61
C ALA A 265 -12.73 -34.62 31.81
N PHE A 266 -11.93 -34.42 30.77
CA PHE A 266 -11.32 -35.47 29.98
C PHE A 266 -10.26 -36.25 30.77
N GLU A 267 -9.41 -35.58 31.57
CA GLU A 267 -8.47 -36.23 32.48
C GLU A 267 -9.19 -37.11 33.51
N MET A 268 -10.29 -36.63 34.10
CA MET A 268 -11.08 -37.44 35.04
C MET A 268 -11.74 -38.67 34.38
N VAL A 269 -12.11 -38.58 33.09
CA VAL A 269 -12.64 -39.71 32.33
C VAL A 269 -11.52 -40.69 31.95
N ASN A 270 -10.35 -40.21 31.54
CA ASN A 270 -9.20 -41.05 31.19
C ASN A 270 -8.63 -41.80 32.41
N MET A 271 -8.60 -41.18 33.58
CA MET A 271 -8.24 -41.86 34.83
C MET A 271 -9.20 -43.01 35.19
N ARG A 272 -10.43 -42.99 34.67
CA ARG A 272 -11.42 -44.06 34.87
C ARG A 272 -11.31 -45.20 33.85
N ILE A 273 -10.65 -44.96 32.72
CA ILE A 273 -10.49 -45.93 31.61
C ILE A 273 -9.14 -46.67 31.71
N GLN A 274 -8.12 -46.10 32.37
CA GLN A 274 -6.82 -46.76 32.59
C GLN A 274 -6.82 -47.87 33.67
N GLY A 275 -8.00 -48.32 34.14
CA GLY A 275 -8.16 -49.50 34.98
C GLY A 275 -8.33 -50.82 34.21
N SER A 276 -8.31 -50.80 32.88
CA SER A 276 -8.42 -52.02 32.06
C SER A 276 -7.25 -52.15 31.08
N ASP A 277 -6.52 -53.26 31.23
CA ASP A 277 -5.42 -53.75 30.41
C ASP A 277 -5.53 -53.47 28.91
N PHE A 278 -4.86 -52.42 28.45
CA PHE A 278 -4.56 -52.23 27.02
C PHE A 278 -3.08 -51.87 26.83
N SER A 279 -2.20 -52.74 27.35
CA SER A 279 -0.80 -52.76 26.95
C SER A 279 -0.66 -53.55 25.65
N LYS A 280 -0.65 -52.84 24.51
CA LYS A 280 -0.02 -53.22 23.22
C LYS A 280 -0.65 -52.40 22.08
N PHE A 281 -0.20 -51.16 21.89
CA PHE A 281 -0.08 -50.58 20.55
C PHE A 281 1.00 -49.49 20.66
N LYS A 282 2.19 -49.83 20.15
CA LYS A 282 3.31 -48.93 19.97
C LYS A 282 3.31 -48.67 18.47
N ASP A 283 2.67 -47.60 18.05
CA ASP A 283 2.82 -47.09 16.69
C ASP A 283 3.70 -45.84 16.73
N THR A 284 4.55 -45.81 15.73
CA THR A 284 5.75 -45.01 15.51
C THR A 284 5.42 -43.59 15.07
N ASP A 285 5.84 -42.60 15.87
CA ASP A 285 5.70 -41.15 15.60
C ASP A 285 6.83 -40.58 14.71
N ASP A 286 7.60 -41.42 14.03
CA ASP A 286 8.79 -40.99 13.26
C ASP A 286 8.47 -40.52 11.82
N GLU A 287 7.22 -40.49 11.37
CA GLU A 287 6.83 -40.02 10.01
C GLU A 287 6.23 -38.60 9.96
N ALA A 288 6.06 -37.92 11.09
CA ALA A 288 5.44 -36.59 11.12
C ALA A 288 6.43 -35.43 10.85
N GLU A 289 7.74 -35.63 11.00
CA GLU A 289 8.75 -34.57 10.79
C GLU A 289 9.14 -34.34 9.32
N GLU A 290 8.78 -35.24 8.39
CA GLU A 290 9.22 -35.13 6.99
C GLU A 290 8.27 -34.29 6.10
N LEU A 291 7.08 -33.92 6.60
CA LEU A 291 6.06 -33.19 5.84
C LEU A 291 6.02 -31.67 6.10
N GLU A 292 6.73 -31.18 7.12
CA GLU A 292 6.76 -29.74 7.45
C GLU A 292 7.72 -28.91 6.58
N GLY A 293 8.57 -29.56 5.77
CA GLY A 293 9.58 -28.88 4.92
C GLY A 293 9.17 -28.57 3.47
N ILE A 294 7.97 -28.97 3.04
CA ILE A 294 7.56 -28.91 1.61
C ILE A 294 6.55 -27.78 1.33
N TYR A 295 5.87 -27.25 2.34
CA TYR A 295 4.94 -26.15 2.13
C TYR A 295 5.69 -24.81 2.10
N PHE A 296 5.52 -24.06 1.00
CA PHE A 296 5.93 -22.66 0.80
C PHE A 296 7.37 -22.36 0.33
N ARG A 297 8.02 -23.24 -0.45
CA ARG A 297 9.28 -22.89 -1.14
C ARG A 297 9.16 -21.65 -2.04
N ASP A 298 8.04 -21.54 -2.74
CA ASP A 298 7.70 -20.39 -3.60
C ASP A 298 7.65 -19.06 -2.84
N LEU A 299 7.19 -19.04 -1.59
CA LEU A 299 7.20 -17.83 -0.75
C LEU A 299 8.59 -17.48 -0.21
N VAL A 300 9.46 -18.47 -0.01
CA VAL A 300 10.86 -18.26 0.38
C VAL A 300 11.64 -17.67 -0.80
N ASP A 301 11.46 -18.21 -2.00
CA ASP A 301 12.09 -17.71 -3.23
C ASP A 301 11.65 -16.26 -3.53
N LEU A 302 10.35 -15.95 -3.38
CA LEU A 302 9.82 -14.58 -3.51
C LEU A 302 10.43 -13.60 -2.50
N LYS A 303 10.67 -14.06 -1.27
CA LYS A 303 11.29 -13.23 -0.22
C LYS A 303 12.75 -12.92 -0.55
N GLU A 304 13.50 -13.90 -1.03
CA GLU A 304 14.89 -13.72 -1.44
C GLU A 304 15.02 -12.78 -2.66
N GLU A 305 14.12 -12.88 -3.64
CA GLU A 305 14.06 -11.95 -4.77
C GLU A 305 13.73 -10.50 -4.32
N MET A 306 12.81 -10.34 -3.37
CA MET A 306 12.46 -9.04 -2.81
C MET A 306 13.64 -8.41 -2.05
N ASP A 307 14.36 -9.19 -1.23
CA ASP A 307 15.52 -8.71 -0.49
C ASP A 307 16.68 -8.34 -1.42
N PHE A 308 16.89 -9.08 -2.52
CA PHE A 308 17.89 -8.76 -3.53
C PHE A 308 17.57 -7.45 -4.28
N SER A 309 16.29 -7.20 -4.56
CA SER A 309 15.84 -5.96 -5.21
C SER A 309 16.05 -4.73 -4.32
N GLN A 310 15.80 -4.85 -3.01
CA GLN A 310 16.02 -3.75 -2.05
C GLN A 310 17.50 -3.44 -1.84
N PHE A 311 18.37 -4.47 -1.86
CA PHE A 311 19.81 -4.28 -1.75
C PHE A 311 20.38 -3.48 -2.95
N ASN A 312 19.91 -3.76 -4.17
CA ASN A 312 20.31 -3.03 -5.37
C ASN A 312 19.78 -1.59 -5.43
N LEU A 313 18.59 -1.32 -4.89
CA LEU A 313 18.07 0.05 -4.76
C LEU A 313 18.90 0.90 -3.78
N ARG A 314 19.41 0.30 -2.69
CA ARG A 314 20.28 0.99 -1.73
C ARG A 314 21.70 1.23 -2.26
N SER A 315 22.24 0.34 -3.09
CA SER A 315 23.57 0.54 -3.70
C SER A 315 23.55 1.62 -4.78
N PHE A 316 22.45 1.74 -5.54
CA PHE A 316 22.32 2.74 -6.62
C PHE A 316 22.10 4.18 -6.10
N CYS A 317 21.45 4.34 -4.95
CA CYS A 317 21.26 5.68 -4.35
C CYS A 317 22.50 6.25 -3.64
N LYS A 318 23.50 5.43 -3.31
CA LYS A 318 24.75 5.92 -2.67
C LYS A 318 25.80 6.41 -3.67
N SER A 319 25.75 6.01 -4.94
CA SER A 319 26.76 6.41 -5.93
C SER A 319 26.44 7.73 -6.66
N SER A 320 25.28 8.35 -6.42
CA SER A 320 24.82 9.54 -7.16
C SER A 320 24.87 10.86 -6.38
N VAL A 321 25.31 10.86 -5.12
CA VAL A 321 25.34 12.07 -4.28
C VAL A 321 26.72 12.74 -4.19
N ASP A 322 27.83 12.03 -4.46
CA ASP A 322 29.19 12.57 -4.21
C ASP A 322 30.01 12.97 -5.45
N LYS A 323 29.37 13.30 -6.59
CA LYS A 323 30.09 13.86 -7.76
C LYS A 323 29.49 15.18 -8.25
N LYS A 324 29.44 16.17 -7.35
CA LYS A 324 29.41 17.58 -7.73
C LYS A 324 30.60 18.24 -7.04
N ASP A 325 31.63 18.49 -7.85
CA ASP A 325 32.75 19.42 -7.63
C ASP A 325 34.09 18.77 -7.96
N GLU A 326 34.36 18.59 -9.27
CA GLU A 326 35.74 18.59 -9.81
C GLU A 326 35.70 18.51 -11.34
N THR A 327 35.32 19.61 -12.00
CA THR A 327 35.76 19.89 -13.37
C THR A 327 36.03 21.37 -13.51
N LYS A 328 37.19 21.80 -13.02
CA LYS A 328 37.89 23.01 -13.48
C LYS A 328 39.23 22.57 -14.07
N VAL A 329 39.59 23.24 -15.17
CA VAL A 329 40.92 23.28 -15.82
C VAL A 329 41.28 22.07 -16.68
N PHE A 330 41.04 22.19 -18.00
CA PHE A 330 42.09 22.11 -19.04
C PHE A 330 41.43 22.27 -20.42
N ARG A 331 41.57 23.44 -21.04
CA ARG A 331 41.52 23.59 -22.50
C ARG A 331 42.69 24.49 -22.91
N ARG A 332 43.70 23.86 -23.50
CA ARG A 332 44.71 24.49 -24.34
C ARG A 332 44.14 24.65 -25.75
N ASP A 333 44.36 25.83 -26.30
CA ASP A 333 44.73 26.17 -27.68
C ASP A 333 44.18 25.31 -28.82
N ALA A 334 43.29 25.92 -29.61
CA ALA A 334 43.11 25.62 -31.03
C ALA A 334 42.66 26.89 -31.77
N GLU A 335 43.64 27.53 -32.40
CA GLU A 335 43.64 28.11 -33.76
C GLU A 335 42.41 28.88 -34.29
N ALA A 336 42.63 30.18 -34.44
CA ALA A 336 42.29 31.06 -35.57
C ALA A 336 41.11 30.70 -36.51
N LYS A 337 40.06 31.52 -36.44
CA LYS A 337 39.52 32.34 -37.56
C LYS A 337 38.33 33.20 -37.06
N PRO A 338 38.33 34.52 -37.32
CA PRO A 338 37.05 35.24 -37.37
C PRO A 338 36.96 36.14 -38.60
N THR A 339 35.98 35.87 -39.47
CA THR A 339 35.35 36.91 -40.29
C THR A 339 33.89 36.57 -40.51
N PHE A 340 33.01 37.00 -39.61
CA PHE A 340 31.65 37.39 -40.02
C PHE A 340 31.16 38.53 -39.14
N LYS A 341 30.79 39.62 -39.82
CA LYS A 341 30.34 40.90 -39.27
C LYS A 341 29.02 40.72 -38.53
N VAL A 342 28.99 41.18 -37.28
CA VAL A 342 27.74 41.44 -36.52
C VAL A 342 27.25 42.84 -36.90
N LEU A 343 26.10 42.91 -37.56
CA LEU A 343 25.33 44.15 -37.73
C LEU A 343 24.33 44.24 -36.57
N LYS A 344 24.60 45.19 -35.67
CA LYS A 344 23.70 45.58 -34.58
C LYS A 344 22.37 46.07 -35.16
N ARG A 345 21.25 45.50 -34.70
CA ARG A 345 19.97 46.22 -34.61
C ARG A 345 19.50 46.21 -33.17
N ARG A 346 19.55 47.40 -32.56
CA ARG A 346 18.76 47.78 -31.38
C ARG A 346 17.28 47.67 -31.75
N VAL A 347 16.52 46.97 -30.92
CA VAL A 347 15.09 47.21 -30.77
C VAL A 347 14.83 47.31 -29.26
N ASP A 348 14.48 48.51 -28.84
CA ASP A 348 13.95 48.79 -27.50
C ASP A 348 12.57 48.17 -27.38
N LEU A 349 12.29 47.47 -26.28
CA LEU A 349 10.94 47.17 -25.83
C LEU A 349 10.89 47.19 -24.31
N LYS A 350 10.35 48.31 -23.80
CA LYS A 350 9.79 48.46 -22.46
C LYS A 350 8.42 47.75 -22.41
N THR A 351 8.20 46.89 -21.42
CA THR A 351 6.93 46.65 -20.70
C THR A 351 7.21 45.62 -19.59
N ALA A 352 7.21 46.00 -18.31
CA ALA A 352 6.05 46.06 -17.42
C ALA A 352 5.34 44.71 -17.21
N SER A 353 5.64 44.02 -16.11
CA SER A 353 4.63 43.45 -15.20
C SER A 353 5.29 42.92 -13.93
N LYS A 354 4.98 43.58 -12.81
CA LYS A 354 5.17 43.10 -11.46
C LYS A 354 4.13 42.02 -11.17
N SER A 355 4.51 40.94 -10.51
CA SER A 355 3.56 40.07 -9.79
C SER A 355 4.00 39.95 -8.32
N PRO A 356 3.05 39.89 -7.36
CA PRO A 356 3.35 40.06 -5.94
C PRO A 356 3.64 38.73 -5.26
N SER A 357 4.61 38.73 -4.36
CA SER A 357 4.86 37.67 -3.39
C SER A 357 3.74 37.63 -2.34
N LEU A 358 3.05 36.49 -2.23
CA LEU A 358 2.13 36.20 -1.14
C LEU A 358 2.91 35.69 0.08
N ASN A 359 2.83 36.46 1.15
CA ASN A 359 3.33 36.15 2.48
C ASN A 359 2.26 35.32 3.22
N TYR A 360 2.53 34.05 3.50
CA TYR A 360 1.72 33.28 4.45
C TYR A 360 2.19 33.61 5.86
N LYS A 361 1.38 34.37 6.59
CA LYS A 361 1.46 34.46 8.06
C LYS A 361 0.76 33.25 8.64
N SER A 362 1.49 32.51 9.47
CA SER A 362 0.99 31.58 10.47
C SER A 362 0.11 32.32 11.49
N LEU A 363 -1.05 31.75 11.79
CA LEU A 363 -1.88 32.10 12.94
C LEU A 363 -2.07 30.83 13.77
N ASP A 364 -1.66 30.96 15.03
CA ASP A 364 -2.06 30.32 16.30
C ASP A 364 -2.40 28.82 16.37
#